data_AF-A0A7W1S695-F1
#
_entry.id   AF-A0A7W1S695-F1
#
_cell.length_a   1.000
_cell.length_b   1.000
_cell.length_c   1.000
_cell.angle_alpha   90.00
_cell.angle_beta   90.00
_cell.angle_gamma   90.00
#
_symmetry.space_group_name_H-M   'P 1'
#
loop_
_entity.id
_entity.type
_entity.pdbx_description
1 polymer ?
#
loop_
_entity_poly.entity_id
_entity_poly.type
_entity_poly.pdbx_seq_one_letter_code
_entity_poly.pdbx_strand_id
1 'polypeptide(L)'
;MVAAQSTLDGKLYGLTIWDIYGTTWVINYNKAIFEKLGLSEPKTYADFKALCQKLLDAGIQPIYEPFSDGWHHVLWFPENGPRYEEVTSGLADELNVNKAKFADNETMLTDIQQFKEMYDAGYMGQNALSDAYADRTKALAGGKVAMILANLTFPQQVEHDYPDMKADTFGAFVIPLADNQNLNINPAGPTKFIYSGSQYVNEAKQYFDFLAQPENLQYMLDNTPEITSLPFSGLKSKLIPSQQAFLDAHTQRGTVYQTAVNYVNPQWMDIGKDLTAMVTGAMEPKDVLASIDKRRADLAKAAKDPAWNN
;
A
#
# COMPACT_ATOMS: atom_id res chain seq x y z
N MET A 1 -16.15 -5.53 -8.77
CA MET A 1 -14.71 -5.76 -8.54
C MET A 1 -14.44 -6.70 -7.38
N VAL A 2 -15.00 -6.48 -6.19
CA VAL A 2 -14.63 -7.28 -5.02
C VAL A 2 -15.19 -8.71 -5.00
N ALA A 3 -16.36 -8.97 -5.59
CA ALA A 3 -16.81 -10.36 -5.80
C ALA A 3 -15.85 -11.15 -6.71
N ALA A 4 -15.15 -10.49 -7.64
CA ALA A 4 -14.28 -11.14 -8.60
C ALA A 4 -13.04 -11.76 -7.92
N GLN A 5 -12.44 -11.09 -6.93
CA GLN A 5 -11.29 -11.64 -6.21
C GLN A 5 -11.63 -12.91 -5.40
N SER A 6 -12.89 -13.08 -5.02
CA SER A 6 -13.37 -14.24 -4.26
C SER A 6 -14.15 -15.23 -5.14
N THR A 7 -14.11 -15.06 -6.47
CA THR A 7 -14.83 -15.91 -7.42
C THR A 7 -13.85 -16.75 -8.24
N LEU A 8 -14.10 -18.06 -8.30
CA LEU A 8 -13.37 -18.99 -9.16
C LEU A 8 -14.39 -19.81 -9.96
N ASP A 9 -14.23 -19.89 -11.28
CA ASP A 9 -15.13 -20.61 -12.20
C ASP A 9 -16.62 -20.24 -12.03
N GLY A 10 -16.88 -18.94 -11.85
CA GLY A 10 -18.23 -18.40 -11.65
C GLY A 10 -18.86 -18.71 -10.28
N LYS A 11 -18.12 -19.29 -9.34
CA LYS A 11 -18.58 -19.57 -7.97
C LYS A 11 -17.90 -18.62 -6.98
N LEU A 12 -18.70 -17.96 -6.15
CA LEU A 12 -18.21 -17.12 -5.04
C LEU A 12 -17.82 -18.01 -3.84
N TYR A 13 -16.56 -17.92 -3.40
CA TYR A 13 -16.01 -18.73 -2.30
C TYR A 13 -15.82 -17.95 -0.99
N GLY A 14 -15.93 -16.63 -1.02
CA GLY A 14 -15.65 -15.80 0.14
C GLY A 14 -16.45 -14.51 0.17
N LEU A 15 -16.60 -13.96 1.36
CA LEU A 15 -17.26 -12.68 1.63
C LEU A 15 -16.19 -11.63 1.93
N THR A 16 -16.10 -10.60 1.10
CA THR A 16 -15.18 -9.49 1.35
C THR A 16 -15.97 -8.28 1.83
N ILE A 17 -15.76 -7.94 3.09
CA ILE A 17 -16.25 -6.71 3.72
C ILE A 17 -14.99 -5.96 4.16
N TRP A 18 -14.45 -5.18 3.23
CA TRP A 18 -13.22 -4.43 3.40
C TRP A 18 -13.35 -3.08 2.71
N ASP A 19 -12.62 -2.08 3.22
CA ASP A 19 -12.66 -0.74 2.65
C ASP A 19 -12.05 -0.70 1.25
N ILE A 20 -12.79 -0.16 0.28
CA ILE A 20 -12.35 -0.12 -1.14
C ILE A 20 -11.20 0.86 -1.41
N TYR A 21 -11.01 1.86 -0.54
CA TYR A 21 -9.94 2.84 -0.54
C TYR A 21 -8.87 2.55 0.53
N GLY A 22 -9.16 1.63 1.45
CA GLY A 22 -8.26 1.05 2.46
C GLY A 22 -7.20 0.13 1.85
N THR A 23 -7.08 0.12 0.53
CA THR A 23 -6.03 -0.55 -0.22
C THR A 23 -5.32 0.38 -1.22
N THR A 24 -5.65 1.67 -1.20
CA THR A 24 -4.94 2.75 -1.90
C THR A 24 -3.91 3.35 -0.94
N TRP A 25 -2.64 2.98 -1.10
CA TRP A 25 -1.53 3.46 -0.29
C TRP A 25 -0.91 4.74 -0.87
N VAL A 26 -0.99 5.83 -0.11
CA VAL A 26 -0.53 7.17 -0.51
C VAL A 26 0.27 7.80 0.62
N ILE A 27 1.05 8.83 0.30
CA ILE A 27 1.71 9.65 1.30
C ILE A 27 0.69 10.63 1.87
N ASN A 28 0.27 10.39 3.11
CA ASN A 28 -0.54 11.32 3.88
C ASN A 28 0.38 12.34 4.56
N TYR A 29 0.08 13.63 4.46
CA TYR A 29 0.91 14.69 5.02
C TYR A 29 0.12 15.74 5.81
N ASN A 30 0.76 16.34 6.81
CA ASN A 30 0.18 17.43 7.60
C ASN A 30 0.23 18.75 6.82
N LYS A 31 -0.93 19.32 6.45
CA LYS A 31 -1.01 20.55 5.65
C LYS A 31 -0.44 21.76 6.39
N ALA A 32 -0.64 21.87 7.70
CA ALA A 32 -0.12 23.00 8.48
C ALA A 32 1.41 23.03 8.48
N ILE A 33 2.08 21.86 8.52
CA ILE A 33 3.54 21.78 8.38
C ILE A 33 3.96 22.23 6.97
N PHE A 34 3.26 21.76 5.94
CA PHE A 34 3.55 22.14 4.56
C PHE A 34 3.37 23.65 4.31
N GLU A 35 2.26 24.22 4.76
CA GLU A 35 1.97 25.65 4.66
C GLU A 35 3.02 26.49 5.40
N LYS A 36 3.36 26.11 6.64
CA LYS A 36 4.36 26.82 7.45
C LYS A 36 5.73 26.90 6.77
N LEU A 37 6.11 25.85 6.04
CA LEU A 37 7.41 25.74 5.37
C LEU A 37 7.37 26.07 3.87
N GLY A 38 6.20 26.48 3.34
CA GLY A 38 6.03 26.76 1.91
C GLY A 38 6.31 25.55 1.02
N LEU A 39 5.92 24.36 1.47
CA LEU A 39 6.07 23.10 0.73
C LEU A 39 4.87 22.86 -0.19
N SER A 40 5.09 22.07 -1.23
CA SER A 40 4.06 21.65 -2.18
C SER A 40 4.22 20.17 -2.50
N GLU A 41 3.15 19.52 -2.95
CA GLU A 41 3.20 18.12 -3.35
C GLU A 41 4.26 17.89 -4.44
N PRO A 42 5.17 16.92 -4.27
CA PRO A 42 6.25 16.68 -5.22
C PRO A 42 5.72 16.07 -6.53
N LYS A 43 6.33 16.44 -7.65
CA LYS A 43 6.04 15.85 -8.97
C LYS A 43 7.15 14.93 -9.47
N THR A 44 8.34 15.07 -8.88
CA THR A 44 9.50 14.22 -9.14
C THR A 44 10.11 13.76 -7.81
N TYR A 45 10.93 12.71 -7.85
CA TYR A 45 11.72 12.28 -6.71
C TYR A 45 12.72 13.36 -6.29
N ALA A 46 13.24 14.16 -7.22
CA ALA A 46 14.10 15.30 -6.89
C ALA A 46 13.36 16.36 -6.04
N ASP A 47 12.12 16.70 -6.40
CA ASP A 47 11.28 17.58 -5.60
C ASP A 47 11.00 16.97 -4.22
N PHE A 48 10.73 15.67 -4.17
CA PHE A 48 10.49 14.96 -2.93
C PHE A 48 11.70 14.96 -1.99
N LYS A 49 12.91 14.77 -2.52
CA LYS A 49 14.16 14.91 -1.75
C LYS A 49 14.33 16.33 -1.22
N ALA A 50 14.12 17.34 -2.06
CA ALA A 50 14.22 18.74 -1.64
C ALA A 50 13.20 19.07 -0.54
N LEU A 51 11.99 18.53 -0.64
CA LEU A 51 10.95 18.63 0.38
C LEU A 51 11.38 17.95 1.69
N CYS A 52 11.88 16.71 1.63
CA CYS A 52 12.35 15.98 2.81
C CYS A 52 13.53 16.69 3.48
N GLN A 53 14.45 17.26 2.69
CA GLN A 53 15.57 18.01 3.23
C GLN A 53 15.11 19.27 3.97
N LYS A 54 14.16 20.04 3.42
CA LYS A 54 13.59 21.20 4.11
C LYS A 54 12.91 20.85 5.44
N LEU A 55 12.28 19.67 5.51
CA LEU A 55 11.68 19.17 6.74
C LEU A 55 12.76 18.86 7.79
N LEU A 56 13.83 18.15 7.39
CA LEU A 56 14.97 17.89 8.27
C LEU A 56 15.64 19.18 8.77
N ASP A 57 15.86 20.15 7.88
CA ASP A 57 16.47 21.44 8.22
C ASP A 57 15.61 22.22 9.23
N ALA A 58 14.29 22.00 9.22
CA ALA A 58 13.34 22.54 10.20
C ALA A 58 13.22 21.72 11.49
N GLY A 59 13.97 20.63 11.63
CA GLY A 59 13.93 19.72 12.78
C GLY A 59 12.68 18.83 12.83
N ILE A 60 12.02 18.62 11.68
CA ILE A 60 10.83 17.78 11.53
C ILE A 60 11.23 16.50 10.81
N GLN A 61 10.86 15.34 11.36
CA GLN A 61 11.08 14.06 10.68
C GLN A 61 10.20 14.01 9.42
N PRO A 62 10.76 13.77 8.22
CA PRO A 62 9.98 13.79 7.00
C PRO A 62 8.91 12.70 6.96
N ILE A 63 9.31 11.45 7.21
CA ILE A 63 8.46 10.27 7.05
C ILE A 63 8.54 9.42 8.31
N TYR A 64 7.40 8.97 8.82
CA TYR A 64 7.35 7.86 9.76
C TYR A 64 7.20 6.57 8.97
N GLU A 65 8.24 5.73 8.98
CA GLU A 65 8.24 4.47 8.27
C GLU A 65 8.51 3.30 9.24
N PRO A 66 7.49 2.50 9.58
CA PRO A 66 7.62 1.42 10.55
C PRO A 66 8.15 0.12 9.92
N PHE A 67 9.39 -0.26 10.22
CA PHE A 67 9.98 -1.51 9.70
C PHE A 67 9.72 -2.71 10.62
N SER A 68 9.41 -2.51 11.89
CA SER A 68 9.47 -3.59 12.89
C SER A 68 8.47 -4.72 12.64
N ASP A 69 7.31 -4.40 12.05
CA ASP A 69 6.32 -5.40 11.64
C ASP A 69 6.75 -6.22 10.41
N GLY A 70 7.79 -5.79 9.70
CA GLY A 70 8.42 -6.50 8.58
C GLY A 70 7.71 -6.38 7.24
N TRP A 71 6.49 -5.84 7.18
CA TRP A 71 5.68 -5.81 5.95
C TRP A 71 5.45 -4.42 5.37
N HIS A 72 5.53 -3.36 6.17
CA HIS A 72 5.07 -2.03 5.76
C HIS A 72 6.02 -1.38 4.76
N HIS A 73 7.33 -1.45 5.02
CA HIS A 73 8.35 -0.89 4.14
C HIS A 73 8.42 -1.59 2.78
N VAL A 74 7.81 -2.77 2.64
CA VAL A 74 7.63 -3.45 1.35
C VAL A 74 6.69 -2.67 0.44
N LEU A 75 5.67 -1.98 0.99
CA LEU A 75 4.65 -1.27 0.20
C LEU A 75 5.27 -0.27 -0.79
N TRP A 76 6.39 0.37 -0.44
CA TRP A 76 7.05 1.37 -1.30
C TRP A 76 7.38 0.84 -2.70
N PHE A 77 7.55 -0.48 -2.85
CA PHE A 77 7.98 -1.08 -4.11
C PHE A 77 6.83 -1.67 -4.97
N PRO A 78 6.06 -2.71 -4.54
CA PRO A 78 5.02 -3.29 -5.38
C PRO A 78 3.80 -2.38 -5.58
N GLU A 79 3.55 -1.43 -4.69
CA GLU A 79 2.46 -0.45 -4.87
C GLU A 79 2.74 0.48 -6.05
N ASN A 80 4.01 0.66 -6.43
CA ASN A 80 4.41 1.44 -7.60
C ASN A 80 4.18 0.71 -8.95
N GLY A 81 3.52 -0.45 -8.94
CA GLY A 81 3.12 -1.22 -10.12
C GLY A 81 2.57 -0.40 -11.30
N PRO A 82 1.66 0.57 -11.09
CA PRO A 82 1.16 1.43 -12.17
C PRO A 82 2.27 2.21 -12.89
N ARG A 83 3.31 2.64 -12.17
CA ARG A 83 4.47 3.31 -12.78
C ARG A 83 5.29 2.37 -13.65
N TYR A 84 5.48 1.14 -13.19
CA TYR A 84 6.21 0.14 -13.96
C TYR A 84 5.49 -0.19 -15.26
N GLU A 85 4.16 -0.32 -15.23
CA GLU A 85 3.33 -0.49 -16.44
C GLU A 85 3.34 0.73 -17.36
N GLU A 86 3.33 1.94 -16.79
CA GLU A 86 3.40 3.18 -17.59
C GLU A 86 4.72 3.26 -18.39
N VAL A 87 5.84 2.90 -17.77
CA VAL A 87 7.16 2.93 -18.42
C VAL A 87 7.37 1.71 -19.32
N THR A 88 6.93 0.53 -18.88
CA THR A 88 7.07 -0.75 -19.59
C THR A 88 5.71 -1.44 -19.70
N SER A 89 4.96 -1.10 -20.75
CA SER A 89 3.61 -1.62 -20.97
C SER A 89 3.59 -3.14 -21.14
N GLY A 90 2.75 -3.83 -20.36
CA GLY A 90 2.60 -5.30 -20.41
C GLY A 90 3.62 -6.06 -19.55
N LEU A 91 4.39 -5.34 -18.74
CA LEU A 91 5.46 -5.95 -17.93
C LEU A 91 4.92 -7.00 -16.94
N ALA A 92 3.76 -6.77 -16.30
CA ALA A 92 3.16 -7.74 -15.40
C ALA A 92 2.83 -9.06 -16.11
N ASP A 93 2.34 -9.00 -17.35
CA ASP A 93 2.04 -10.18 -18.15
C ASP A 93 3.34 -10.93 -18.50
N GLU A 94 4.39 -10.21 -18.93
CA GLU A 94 5.69 -10.81 -19.23
C GLU A 94 6.35 -11.44 -18.01
N LEU A 95 6.24 -10.78 -16.85
CA LEU A 95 6.68 -11.31 -15.56
C LEU A 95 5.92 -12.59 -15.22
N ASN A 96 4.61 -12.64 -15.47
CA ASN A 96 3.74 -13.79 -15.18
C ASN A 96 3.93 -14.97 -16.14
N VAL A 97 4.60 -14.77 -17.27
CA VAL A 97 4.97 -15.86 -18.19
C VAL A 97 6.48 -16.11 -18.25
N ASN A 98 7.22 -15.66 -17.22
CA ASN A 98 8.66 -15.83 -17.08
C ASN A 98 9.48 -15.30 -18.27
N LYS A 99 8.98 -14.26 -18.97
CA LYS A 99 9.68 -13.59 -20.08
C LYS A 99 10.42 -12.32 -19.66
N ALA A 100 10.05 -11.77 -18.51
CA ALA A 100 10.73 -10.64 -17.88
C ALA A 100 11.14 -11.00 -16.45
N LYS A 101 12.03 -10.18 -15.88
CA LYS A 101 12.54 -10.29 -14.51
C LYS A 101 12.51 -8.93 -13.83
N PHE A 102 12.32 -8.93 -12.52
CA PHE A 102 12.42 -7.73 -11.70
C PHE A 102 13.85 -7.15 -11.78
N ALA A 103 14.87 -8.00 -11.70
CA ALA A 103 16.28 -7.60 -11.68
C ALA A 103 16.77 -6.97 -13.00
N ASP A 104 16.06 -7.19 -14.11
CA ASP A 104 16.42 -6.69 -15.43
C ASP A 104 15.69 -5.36 -15.78
N ASN A 105 14.85 -4.83 -14.88
CA ASN A 105 14.07 -3.62 -15.12
C ASN A 105 14.69 -2.37 -14.46
N GLU A 106 15.08 -1.39 -15.27
CA GLU A 106 15.76 -0.16 -14.81
C GLU A 106 14.87 0.71 -13.89
N THR A 107 13.57 0.77 -14.13
CA THR A 107 12.64 1.56 -13.30
C THR A 107 12.49 0.96 -11.91
N MET A 108 12.39 -0.36 -11.81
CA MET A 108 12.37 -1.07 -10.52
C MET A 108 13.69 -0.94 -9.77
N LEU A 109 14.83 -0.99 -10.48
CA LEU A 109 16.13 -0.76 -9.86
C LEU A 109 16.23 0.67 -9.33
N THR A 110 15.77 1.66 -10.09
CA THR A 110 15.72 3.06 -9.67
C THR A 110 14.84 3.23 -8.43
N ASP A 111 13.67 2.61 -8.39
CA ASP A 111 12.76 2.64 -7.23
C ASP A 111 13.44 2.14 -5.95
N ILE A 112 14.01 0.93 -5.98
CA ILE A 112 14.71 0.35 -4.83
C ILE A 112 15.93 1.18 -4.41
N GLN A 113 16.68 1.74 -5.36
CA GLN A 113 17.79 2.65 -5.08
C GLN A 113 17.32 3.92 -4.37
N GLN A 114 16.22 4.52 -4.82
CA GLN A 114 15.64 5.71 -4.21
C GLN A 114 15.06 5.43 -2.82
N PHE A 115 14.48 4.25 -2.59
CA PHE A 115 14.08 3.80 -1.26
C PHE A 115 15.28 3.71 -0.31
N LYS A 116 16.40 3.11 -0.76
CA LYS A 116 17.65 3.08 0.02
C LYS A 116 18.19 4.49 0.30
N GLU A 117 18.20 5.36 -0.72
CA GLU A 117 18.66 6.75 -0.58
C GLU A 117 17.84 7.51 0.48
N MET A 118 16.52 7.32 0.54
CA MET A 118 15.66 7.93 1.56
C MET A 118 16.05 7.49 2.98
N TYR A 119 16.36 6.21 3.16
CA TYR A 119 16.81 5.69 4.45
C TYR A 119 18.17 6.27 4.83
N ASP A 120 19.15 6.21 3.91
CA ASP A 120 20.51 6.69 4.13
C ASP A 120 20.55 8.21 4.40
N ALA A 121 19.64 8.97 3.78
CA ALA A 121 19.47 10.41 4.03
C ALA A 121 18.72 10.74 5.34
N GLY A 122 18.24 9.73 6.07
CA GLY A 122 17.55 9.89 7.35
C GLY A 122 16.09 10.37 7.23
N TYR A 123 15.48 10.34 6.04
CA TYR A 123 14.11 10.83 5.84
C TYR A 123 13.06 10.01 6.58
N MET A 124 13.34 8.73 6.84
CA MET A 124 12.46 7.81 7.57
C MET A 124 12.60 7.89 9.10
N GLY A 125 13.51 8.74 9.59
CA GLY A 125 13.82 8.85 11.01
C GLY A 125 14.90 7.86 11.48
N GLN A 126 15.47 8.15 12.65
CA GLN A 126 16.58 7.36 13.22
C GLN A 126 16.14 6.00 13.78
N ASN A 127 14.85 5.85 14.09
CA ASN A 127 14.30 4.68 14.77
C ASN A 127 13.46 3.80 13.83
N ALA A 128 13.49 4.01 12.51
CA ALA A 128 12.63 3.33 11.54
C ALA A 128 12.63 1.80 11.71
N LEU A 129 13.80 1.20 11.99
CA LEU A 129 13.96 -0.25 12.24
C LEU A 129 13.19 -0.79 13.46
N SER A 130 12.90 0.07 14.44
CA SER A 130 12.16 -0.27 15.66
C SER A 130 10.74 0.31 15.69
N ASP A 131 10.41 1.22 14.78
CA ASP A 131 9.09 1.84 14.70
C ASP A 131 8.04 0.79 14.30
N ALA A 132 6.89 0.83 14.97
CA ALA A 132 5.80 -0.12 14.80
C ALA A 132 4.60 0.53 14.12
N TYR A 133 3.96 -0.19 13.21
CA TYR A 133 2.81 0.32 12.48
C TYR A 133 1.67 0.73 13.42
N ALA A 134 1.52 0.07 14.57
CA ALA A 134 0.53 0.44 15.59
C ALA A 134 0.70 1.85 16.17
N ASP A 135 1.91 2.42 16.15
CA ASP A 135 2.21 3.74 16.74
C ASP A 135 2.00 4.91 15.75
N ARG A 136 1.56 4.63 14.52
CA ARG A 136 1.46 5.61 13.43
C ARG A 136 0.55 6.81 13.72
N THR A 137 -0.61 6.62 14.36
CA THR A 137 -1.53 7.74 14.65
C THR A 137 -0.91 8.68 15.66
N LYS A 138 -0.27 8.13 16.69
CA LYS A 138 0.51 8.86 17.69
C LYS A 138 1.67 9.62 17.06
N ALA A 139 2.40 8.99 16.13
CA ALA A 139 3.54 9.62 15.45
C ALA A 139 3.12 10.88 14.68
N LEU A 140 2.02 10.81 13.93
CA LEU A 140 1.49 11.95 13.17
C LEU A 140 0.87 13.03 14.06
N ALA A 141 0.06 12.64 15.05
CA ALA A 141 -0.58 13.58 15.96
C ALA A 141 0.43 14.32 16.84
N GLY A 142 1.59 13.72 17.11
CA GLY A 142 2.66 14.33 17.90
C GLY A 142 3.36 15.52 17.23
N GLY A 143 3.05 15.84 15.96
CA GLY A 143 3.55 17.02 15.25
C GLY A 143 5.06 17.02 14.95
N LYS A 144 5.75 15.90 15.22
CA LYS A 144 7.19 15.73 14.96
C LYS A 144 7.48 15.02 13.64
N VAL A 145 6.46 14.41 13.04
CA VAL A 145 6.52 13.74 11.75
C VAL A 145 5.61 14.49 10.78
N ALA A 146 6.09 14.72 9.56
CA ALA A 146 5.32 15.41 8.54
C ALA A 146 4.43 14.49 7.69
N MET A 147 4.92 13.28 7.38
CA MET A 147 4.31 12.39 6.40
C MET A 147 4.35 10.91 6.81
N ILE A 148 3.48 10.10 6.21
CA ILE A 148 3.47 8.64 6.31
C ILE A 148 2.89 8.02 5.05
N LEU A 149 3.44 6.87 4.62
CA LEU A 149 2.76 6.00 3.66
C LEU A 149 1.63 5.26 4.39
N ALA A 150 0.38 5.56 4.07
CA ALA A 150 -0.77 4.91 4.68
C ALA A 150 -1.94 4.89 3.70
N ASN A 151 -3.05 4.25 4.07
CA ASN A 151 -4.24 4.31 3.23
C ASN A 151 -4.72 5.75 3.06
N LEU A 152 -5.37 6.06 1.93
CA LEU A 152 -5.93 7.39 1.64
C LEU A 152 -6.85 7.91 2.77
N THR A 153 -7.49 6.99 3.47
CA THR A 153 -8.46 7.24 4.54
C THR A 153 -7.87 7.19 5.94
N PHE A 154 -6.55 7.05 6.05
CA PHE A 154 -5.85 7.07 7.33
C PHE A 154 -6.11 8.31 8.21
N PRO A 155 -6.31 9.53 7.65
CA PRO A 155 -6.60 10.70 8.47
C PRO A 155 -7.85 10.57 9.36
N GLN A 156 -8.87 9.81 8.95
CA GLN A 156 -10.04 9.51 9.79
C GLN A 156 -9.67 8.73 11.05
N GLN A 157 -8.71 7.81 10.96
CA GLN A 157 -8.20 7.07 12.12
C GLN A 157 -7.40 7.99 13.05
N VAL A 158 -6.61 8.92 12.49
CA VAL A 158 -5.90 9.92 13.28
C VAL A 158 -6.88 10.81 14.03
N GLU A 159 -7.93 11.29 13.38
CA GLU A 159 -8.97 12.11 14.03
C GLU A 159 -9.70 11.34 15.13
N HIS A 160 -10.01 10.06 14.91
CA HIS A 160 -10.64 9.23 15.94
C HIS A 160 -9.77 9.12 17.20
N ASP A 161 -8.49 8.82 17.04
CA ASP A 161 -7.56 8.63 18.17
C ASP A 161 -7.14 9.97 18.81
N TYR A 162 -7.12 11.05 18.00
CA TYR A 162 -6.71 12.40 18.37
C TYR A 162 -7.70 13.45 17.80
N PRO A 163 -8.83 13.72 18.48
CA PRO A 163 -9.93 14.54 17.95
C PRO A 163 -9.59 15.97 17.54
N ASP A 164 -8.49 16.54 18.02
CA ASP A 164 -7.99 17.86 17.63
C ASP A 164 -7.31 17.85 16.24
N MET A 165 -6.87 16.68 15.78
CA MET A 165 -6.25 16.46 14.47
C MET A 165 -7.32 16.08 13.44
N LYS A 166 -8.03 17.07 12.91
CA LYS A 166 -9.12 16.85 11.95
C LYS A 166 -8.63 16.21 10.67
N ALA A 167 -9.38 15.23 10.14
CA ALA A 167 -8.98 14.47 8.95
C ALA A 167 -8.74 15.38 7.73
N ASP A 168 -9.46 16.50 7.62
CA ASP A 168 -9.32 17.48 6.54
C ASP A 168 -8.04 18.34 6.62
N THR A 169 -7.34 18.34 7.76
CA THR A 169 -6.02 18.98 7.94
C THR A 169 -4.88 18.18 7.31
N PHE A 170 -5.17 16.99 6.77
CA PHE A 170 -4.23 16.17 6.03
C PHE A 170 -4.46 16.29 4.53
N GLY A 171 -3.37 16.25 3.77
CA GLY A 171 -3.36 16.09 2.32
C GLY A 171 -2.78 14.74 1.93
N ALA A 172 -2.84 14.41 0.64
CA ALA A 172 -2.30 13.17 0.12
C ALA A 172 -1.63 13.39 -1.25
N PHE A 173 -0.53 12.68 -1.50
CA PHE A 173 0.08 12.53 -2.81
C PHE A 173 0.53 11.08 -3.02
N VAL A 174 0.70 10.63 -4.27
CA VAL A 174 1.11 9.26 -4.57
C VAL A 174 2.53 8.95 -4.11
N ILE A 175 2.92 7.68 -4.03
CA ILE A 175 4.32 7.29 -3.79
C ILE A 175 5.21 7.93 -4.88
N PRO A 176 6.24 8.73 -4.53
CA PRO A 176 6.97 9.55 -5.49
C PRO A 176 8.22 8.85 -6.09
N LEU A 177 8.41 7.56 -5.83
CA LEU A 177 9.56 6.80 -6.33
C LEU A 177 9.47 6.63 -7.85
N ALA A 178 10.63 6.67 -8.50
CA ALA A 178 10.79 6.65 -9.96
C ALA A 178 9.93 7.70 -10.69
N ASP A 179 9.73 8.85 -10.06
CA ASP A 179 8.88 9.96 -10.54
C ASP A 179 7.41 9.55 -10.79
N ASN A 180 6.91 8.58 -10.03
CA ASN A 180 5.53 8.13 -10.17
C ASN A 180 4.52 9.25 -9.89
N GLN A 181 3.51 9.34 -10.76
CA GLN A 181 2.32 10.21 -10.62
C GLN A 181 1.01 9.41 -10.75
N ASN A 182 1.09 8.08 -10.86
CA ASN A 182 -0.06 7.20 -11.05
C ASN A 182 -0.57 6.70 -9.70
N LEU A 183 -1.91 6.63 -9.59
CA LEU A 183 -2.54 6.09 -8.39
C LEU A 183 -2.54 4.56 -8.40
N ASN A 184 -2.09 3.97 -7.30
CA ASN A 184 -2.17 2.54 -7.04
C ASN A 184 -3.58 2.11 -6.68
N ILE A 185 -4.03 1.05 -7.34
CA ILE A 185 -5.29 0.37 -7.06
C ILE A 185 -4.97 -1.07 -6.72
N ASN A 186 -5.27 -1.48 -5.51
CA ASN A 186 -5.24 -2.88 -5.16
C ASN A 186 -6.68 -3.43 -5.21
N PRO A 187 -7.03 -4.23 -6.24
CA PRO A 187 -8.37 -4.76 -6.41
C PRO A 187 -8.69 -5.87 -5.41
N ALA A 188 -7.69 -6.30 -4.63
CA ALA A 188 -7.83 -7.31 -3.62
C ALA A 188 -7.83 -6.73 -2.21
N GLY A 189 -8.61 -7.34 -1.33
CA GLY A 189 -8.71 -6.98 0.08
C GLY A 189 -9.09 -8.19 0.94
N PRO A 190 -8.87 -8.15 2.26
CA PRO A 190 -9.18 -9.23 3.19
C PRO A 190 -10.55 -9.89 2.98
N THR A 191 -10.55 -11.17 2.59
CA THR A 191 -11.75 -11.98 2.36
C THR A 191 -11.97 -12.97 3.50
N LYS A 192 -13.23 -13.10 3.93
CA LYS A 192 -13.66 -14.12 4.90
C LYS A 192 -14.08 -15.38 4.16
N PHE A 193 -13.55 -16.53 4.59
CA PHE A 193 -13.87 -17.85 4.04
C PHE A 193 -14.50 -18.74 5.12
N ILE A 194 -15.39 -19.63 4.71
CA ILE A 194 -15.92 -20.69 5.57
C ILE A 194 -15.05 -21.93 5.37
N TYR A 195 -14.47 -22.46 6.44
CA TYR A 195 -13.72 -23.71 6.38
C TYR A 195 -14.65 -24.86 5.97
N SER A 196 -14.33 -25.55 4.89
CA SER A 196 -15.17 -26.60 4.29
C SER A 196 -15.35 -27.83 5.18
N GLY A 197 -14.47 -28.05 6.16
CA GLY A 197 -14.57 -29.12 7.15
C GLY A 197 -15.36 -28.76 8.42
N SER A 198 -15.95 -27.56 8.48
CA SER A 198 -16.76 -27.15 9.64
C SER A 198 -18.03 -27.99 9.76
N GLN A 199 -18.45 -28.30 11.00
CA GLN A 199 -19.78 -28.88 11.26
C GLN A 199 -20.90 -27.84 11.19
N TYR A 200 -20.54 -26.55 11.13
CA TYR A 200 -21.45 -25.40 11.22
C TYR A 200 -21.46 -24.56 9.93
N VAL A 201 -21.35 -25.19 8.76
CA VAL A 201 -21.29 -24.47 7.47
C VAL A 201 -22.57 -23.66 7.23
N ASN A 202 -23.74 -24.18 7.62
CA ASN A 202 -25.01 -23.50 7.39
C ASN A 202 -25.17 -22.27 8.28
N GLU A 203 -24.77 -22.37 9.54
CA GLU A 203 -24.77 -21.29 10.52
C GLU A 203 -23.76 -20.21 10.15
N ALA A 204 -22.57 -20.60 9.66
CA ALA A 204 -21.58 -19.66 9.15
C ALA A 204 -22.10 -18.90 7.91
N LYS A 205 -22.85 -19.56 7.02
CA LYS A 205 -23.53 -18.89 5.90
C LYS A 205 -24.60 -17.91 6.38
N GLN A 206 -25.43 -18.29 7.35
CA GLN A 206 -26.42 -17.38 7.95
C GLN A 206 -25.74 -16.15 8.59
N TYR A 207 -24.58 -16.33 9.22
CA TYR A 207 -23.79 -15.22 9.74
C TYR A 207 -23.26 -14.31 8.62
N PHE A 208 -22.78 -14.88 7.51
CA PHE A 208 -22.36 -14.10 6.34
C PHE A 208 -23.54 -13.33 5.72
N ASP A 209 -24.71 -13.95 5.62
CA ASP A 209 -25.93 -13.31 5.14
C ASP A 209 -26.35 -12.15 6.06
N PHE A 210 -26.25 -12.33 7.38
CA PHE A 210 -26.48 -11.25 8.35
C PHE A 210 -25.50 -10.09 8.14
N LEU A 211 -24.19 -10.38 8.06
CA LEU A 211 -23.18 -9.33 7.85
C LEU A 211 -23.39 -8.55 6.55
N ALA A 212 -23.87 -9.21 5.50
CA ALA A 212 -24.08 -8.61 4.19
C ALA A 212 -25.39 -7.83 4.04
N GLN A 213 -26.25 -7.77 5.07
CA GLN A 213 -27.46 -6.94 5.02
C GLN A 213 -27.09 -5.45 4.92
N PRO A 214 -27.75 -4.65 4.07
CA PRO A 214 -27.41 -3.24 3.86
C PRO A 214 -27.34 -2.41 5.14
N GLU A 215 -28.27 -2.61 6.07
CA GLU A 215 -28.31 -1.91 7.36
C GLU A 215 -27.12 -2.28 8.26
N ASN A 216 -26.67 -3.53 8.23
CA ASN A 216 -25.53 -4.00 9.03
C ASN A 216 -24.21 -3.52 8.42
N LEU A 217 -24.11 -3.50 7.09
CA LEU A 217 -22.98 -2.92 6.37
C LEU A 217 -22.89 -1.41 6.60
N GLN A 218 -24.02 -0.68 6.54
CA GLN A 218 -24.06 0.75 6.82
C GLN A 218 -23.72 1.02 8.29
N TYR A 219 -24.25 0.23 9.22
CA TYR A 219 -23.90 0.34 10.65
C TYR A 219 -22.40 0.13 10.87
N MET A 220 -21.81 -0.90 10.25
CA MET A 220 -20.37 -1.14 10.32
C MET A 220 -19.58 0.06 9.78
N LEU A 221 -19.97 0.56 8.61
CA LEU A 221 -19.34 1.72 7.98
C LEU A 221 -19.45 2.95 8.89
N ASP A 222 -20.61 3.26 9.45
CA ASP A 222 -20.82 4.44 10.30
C ASP A 222 -20.04 4.37 11.63
N ASN A 223 -19.81 3.16 12.17
CA ASN A 223 -19.23 2.95 13.51
C ASN A 223 -17.78 2.43 13.49
N THR A 224 -17.17 2.20 12.33
CA THR A 224 -15.77 1.77 12.20
C THR A 224 -14.94 2.88 11.54
N PRO A 225 -14.07 3.60 12.28
CA PRO A 225 -13.33 4.74 11.76
C PRO A 225 -12.51 4.43 10.50
N GLU A 226 -11.90 3.25 10.43
CA GLU A 226 -11.04 2.79 9.34
C GLU A 226 -11.81 2.48 8.05
N ILE A 227 -13.14 2.26 8.13
CA ILE A 227 -13.98 1.91 6.99
C ILE A 227 -14.78 3.13 6.57
N THR A 228 -14.41 3.72 5.44
CA THR A 228 -15.10 4.81 4.75
C THR A 228 -16.03 4.36 3.64
N SER A 229 -15.77 3.22 2.98
CA SER A 229 -16.59 2.75 1.86
C SER A 229 -16.44 1.25 1.66
N LEU A 230 -17.56 0.56 1.45
CA LEU A 230 -17.60 -0.89 1.25
C LEU A 230 -18.06 -1.23 -0.18
N PRO A 231 -17.66 -2.39 -0.73
CA PRO A 231 -17.93 -2.78 -2.11
C PRO A 231 -19.35 -3.30 -2.34
N PHE A 232 -20.34 -2.61 -1.79
CA PHE A 232 -21.76 -2.96 -1.87
C PHE A 232 -22.56 -1.76 -2.36
N SER A 233 -23.57 -2.01 -3.18
CA SER A 233 -24.44 -0.96 -3.72
C SER A 233 -25.35 -0.37 -2.63
N GLY A 234 -25.62 0.93 -2.71
CA GLY A 234 -26.60 1.61 -1.86
C GLY A 234 -26.08 2.07 -0.50
N LEU A 235 -24.80 1.84 -0.20
CA LEU A 235 -24.14 2.36 1.01
C LEU A 235 -23.70 3.82 0.82
N LYS A 236 -23.74 4.59 1.91
CA LYS A 236 -23.24 5.96 1.97
C LYS A 236 -21.78 5.95 2.42
N SER A 237 -20.90 6.49 1.58
CA SER A 237 -19.47 6.63 1.88
C SER A 237 -19.20 7.74 2.91
N LYS A 238 -18.13 7.59 3.70
CA LYS A 238 -17.54 8.62 4.59
C LYS A 238 -16.31 9.29 4.00
N LEU A 239 -16.08 9.17 2.69
CA LEU A 239 -15.02 9.97 2.05
C LEU A 239 -15.27 11.46 2.27
N ILE A 240 -14.23 12.16 2.72
CA ILE A 240 -14.29 13.62 2.84
C ILE A 240 -14.02 14.28 1.48
N PRO A 241 -14.45 15.54 1.25
CA PRO A 241 -14.32 16.18 -0.06
C PRO A 241 -12.90 16.22 -0.63
N SER A 242 -11.87 16.38 0.21
CA SER A 242 -10.48 16.38 -0.23
C SER A 242 -10.02 15.02 -0.77
N GLN A 243 -10.49 13.92 -0.19
CA GLN A 243 -10.19 12.57 -0.67
C GLN A 243 -10.90 12.27 -1.98
N GLN A 244 -12.16 12.69 -2.13
CA GLN A 244 -12.86 12.59 -3.40
C GLN A 244 -12.15 13.41 -4.49
N ALA A 245 -11.76 14.66 -4.19
CA ALA A 245 -11.02 15.50 -5.11
C ALA A 245 -9.66 14.89 -5.50
N PHE A 246 -8.97 14.24 -4.55
CA PHE A 246 -7.74 13.48 -4.83
C PHE A 246 -8.00 12.34 -5.83
N LEU A 247 -9.02 11.51 -5.60
CA LEU A 247 -9.38 10.41 -6.49
C LEU A 247 -9.81 10.88 -7.89
N ASP A 248 -10.51 12.01 -7.96
CA ASP A 248 -10.96 12.61 -9.22
C ASP A 248 -9.79 13.21 -10.02
N ALA A 249 -8.81 13.81 -9.33
CA ALA A 249 -7.61 14.36 -9.94
C ALA A 249 -6.67 13.27 -10.51
N HIS A 250 -6.62 12.09 -9.88
CA HIS A 250 -5.77 10.99 -10.31
C HIS A 250 -6.51 10.05 -11.28
N THR A 251 -6.65 10.52 -12.52
CA THR A 251 -7.27 9.74 -13.60
C THR A 251 -6.39 8.58 -14.05
N GLN A 252 -5.06 8.75 -14.04
CA GLN A 252 -4.09 7.68 -14.29
C GLN A 252 -3.97 6.80 -13.04
N ARG A 253 -4.33 5.52 -13.19
CA ARG A 253 -4.37 4.54 -12.11
C ARG A 253 -4.13 3.13 -12.64
N GLY A 254 -3.54 2.26 -11.83
CA GLY A 254 -3.18 0.90 -12.26
C GLY A 254 -3.21 -0.12 -11.13
N THR A 255 -3.08 -1.40 -11.49
CA THR A 255 -3.04 -2.48 -10.49
C THR A 255 -1.65 -2.60 -9.89
N VAL A 256 -1.59 -2.78 -8.58
CA VAL A 256 -0.33 -2.99 -7.84
C VAL A 256 0.30 -4.34 -8.18
N TYR A 257 1.63 -4.40 -8.16
CA TYR A 257 2.36 -5.63 -8.45
C TYR A 257 2.26 -6.67 -7.33
N GLN A 258 1.79 -6.28 -6.14
CA GLN A 258 1.38 -7.22 -5.10
C GLN A 258 0.36 -8.23 -5.63
N THR A 259 -0.59 -7.78 -6.47
CA THR A 259 -1.70 -8.59 -6.97
C THR A 259 -1.59 -8.90 -8.47
N ALA A 260 -1.03 -7.98 -9.26
CA ALA A 260 -0.88 -8.18 -10.71
C ALA A 260 0.18 -9.24 -11.06
N VAL A 261 1.18 -9.45 -10.21
CA VAL A 261 2.30 -10.34 -10.49
C VAL A 261 2.28 -11.56 -9.57
N ASN A 262 2.19 -12.75 -10.17
CA ASN A 262 2.19 -14.02 -9.49
C ASN A 262 3.45 -14.19 -8.63
N TYR A 263 3.25 -14.84 -7.48
CA TYR A 263 4.29 -15.19 -6.53
C TYR A 263 5.02 -14.01 -5.87
N VAL A 264 4.53 -12.76 -5.99
CA VAL A 264 5.03 -11.61 -5.21
C VAL A 264 4.44 -11.59 -3.80
N ASN A 265 3.11 -11.60 -3.67
CA ASN A 265 2.45 -11.54 -2.35
C ASN A 265 2.84 -12.68 -1.39
N PRO A 266 3.01 -13.96 -1.82
CA PRO A 266 3.40 -15.04 -0.89
C PRO A 266 4.76 -14.87 -0.21
N GLN A 267 5.65 -14.05 -0.77
CA GLN A 267 6.99 -13.78 -0.23
C GLN A 267 7.11 -12.40 0.42
N TRP A 268 5.99 -11.73 0.72
CA TRP A 268 5.96 -10.35 1.22
C TRP A 268 6.92 -10.11 2.40
N MET A 269 6.89 -11.00 3.39
CA MET A 269 7.77 -10.91 4.56
C MET A 269 9.24 -11.13 4.24
N ASP A 270 9.56 -11.93 3.22
CA ASP A 270 10.94 -12.15 2.79
C ASP A 270 11.46 -10.96 1.99
N ILE A 271 10.61 -10.30 1.18
CA ILE A 271 10.95 -9.00 0.58
C ILE A 271 11.24 -7.97 1.67
N GLY A 272 10.45 -7.97 2.75
CA GLY A 272 10.69 -7.14 3.91
C GLY A 272 12.08 -7.34 4.51
N LYS A 273 12.48 -8.59 4.74
CA LYS A 273 13.83 -8.91 5.25
C LYS A 273 14.92 -8.44 4.29
N ASP A 274 14.73 -8.61 2.98
CA ASP A 274 15.72 -8.19 1.98
C ASP A 274 15.88 -6.66 1.95
N LEU A 275 14.77 -5.91 2.01
CA LEU A 275 14.82 -4.45 2.11
C LEU A 275 15.49 -3.99 3.42
N THR A 276 15.22 -4.67 4.55
CA THR A 276 15.90 -4.40 5.82
C THR A 276 17.40 -4.69 5.71
N ALA A 277 17.78 -5.82 5.11
CA ALA A 277 19.18 -6.17 4.85
C ALA A 277 19.84 -5.13 3.95
N MET A 278 19.13 -4.60 2.95
CA MET A 278 19.64 -3.56 2.06
C MET A 278 19.90 -2.23 2.79
N VAL A 279 18.95 -1.74 3.57
CA VAL A 279 19.13 -0.47 4.28
C VAL A 279 20.16 -0.57 5.40
N THR A 280 20.41 -1.77 5.92
CA THR A 280 21.48 -2.04 6.90
C THR A 280 22.83 -2.39 6.26
N GLY A 281 22.92 -2.37 4.92
CA GLY A 281 24.17 -2.56 4.17
C GLY A 281 24.61 -4.01 3.97
N ALA A 282 23.76 -5.00 4.29
CA ALA A 282 24.01 -6.42 4.06
C ALA A 282 23.62 -6.90 2.65
N MET A 283 22.93 -6.08 1.86
CA MET A 283 22.44 -6.41 0.53
C MET A 283 22.47 -5.19 -0.40
N GLU A 284 22.77 -5.37 -1.68
CA GLU A 284 22.68 -4.29 -2.67
C GLU A 284 21.27 -4.20 -3.28
N PRO A 285 20.82 -3.04 -3.78
CA PRO A 285 19.52 -2.87 -4.45
C PRO A 285 19.17 -3.94 -5.49
N LYS A 286 20.13 -4.31 -6.35
CA LYS A 286 19.94 -5.33 -7.39
C LYS A 286 19.70 -6.74 -6.81
N ASP A 287 20.27 -7.03 -5.63
CA ASP A 287 20.19 -8.34 -5.01
C ASP A 287 18.79 -8.56 -4.41
N VAL A 288 18.12 -7.50 -3.97
CA VAL A 288 16.70 -7.53 -3.57
C VAL A 288 15.83 -8.00 -4.73
N LEU A 289 15.98 -7.37 -5.90
CA LEU A 289 15.22 -7.71 -7.10
C LEU A 289 15.52 -9.15 -7.58
N ALA A 290 16.80 -9.54 -7.58
CA ALA A 290 17.20 -10.90 -7.93
C ALA A 290 16.64 -11.95 -6.95
N SER A 291 16.54 -11.61 -5.67
CA SER A 291 15.94 -12.49 -4.64
C SER A 291 14.44 -12.67 -4.84
N ILE A 292 13.73 -11.62 -5.27
CA ILE A 292 12.32 -11.70 -5.68
C ILE A 292 12.18 -12.68 -6.85
N ASP A 293 12.94 -12.49 -7.93
CA ASP A 293 12.88 -13.36 -9.11
C ASP A 293 13.18 -14.81 -8.77
N LYS A 294 14.22 -15.04 -7.96
CA LYS A 294 14.58 -16.39 -7.50
C LYS A 294 13.43 -17.05 -6.73
N ARG A 295 12.86 -16.36 -5.74
CA ARG A 295 11.75 -16.92 -4.95
C ARG A 295 10.49 -17.12 -5.80
N ARG A 296 10.21 -16.24 -6.77
CA ARG A 296 9.11 -16.43 -7.74
C ARG A 296 9.31 -17.72 -8.55
N ALA A 297 10.52 -17.97 -9.05
CA ALA A 297 10.82 -19.21 -9.77
C ALA A 297 10.70 -20.47 -8.87
N ASP A 298 11.17 -20.41 -7.63
CA ASP A 298 11.06 -21.52 -6.67
C ASP A 298 9.58 -21.83 -6.34
N LEU A 299 8.76 -20.80 -6.13
CA LEU A 299 7.31 -20.93 -5.89
C LEU A 299 6.56 -21.45 -7.12
N ALA A 300 6.86 -20.93 -8.32
CA ALA A 300 6.27 -21.39 -9.56
C ALA A 300 6.58 -22.88 -9.82
N LYS A 301 7.82 -23.30 -9.57
CA LYS A 301 8.23 -24.71 -9.66
C LYS A 301 7.46 -25.58 -8.66
N ALA A 302 7.31 -25.13 -7.42
CA ALA A 302 6.53 -25.85 -6.40
C ALA A 302 5.05 -25.98 -6.80
N ALA A 303 4.50 -24.94 -7.43
CA ALA A 303 3.13 -24.92 -7.95
C ALA A 303 2.95 -25.70 -9.26
N LYS A 304 4.04 -26.17 -9.89
CA LYS A 304 4.04 -26.78 -11.24
C LYS A 304 3.45 -25.85 -12.30
N ASP A 305 3.73 -24.56 -12.18
CA ASP A 305 3.22 -23.55 -13.10
C ASP A 305 3.71 -23.80 -14.53
N PRO A 306 2.83 -24.00 -15.53
CA PRO A 306 3.24 -24.23 -16.91
C PRO A 306 4.05 -23.07 -17.50
N ALA A 307 3.90 -21.84 -16.99
CA ALA A 307 4.68 -20.69 -17.45
C ALA A 307 6.19 -20.77 -17.11
N TRP A 308 6.58 -21.58 -16.12
CA TRP A 308 7.98 -21.75 -15.68
C TRP A 308 8.61 -23.08 -16.14
N ASN A 309 7.94 -23.84 -17.01
CA ASN A 309 8.40 -25.15 -17.48
C ASN A 309 9.16 -25.12 -18.82
N ASN A 310 9.58 -23.94 -19.29
CA ASN A 310 10.33 -23.75 -20.54
C ASN A 310 11.84 -23.69 -20.30
#